data_AF-A0A6I0CR51-F1
#
_entry.id   AF-A0A6I0CR51-F1
#
_cell.length_a   1.000
_cell.length_b   1.000
_cell.length_c   1.000
_cell.angle_alpha   90.00
_cell.angle_beta   90.00
_cell.angle_gamma   90.00
#
_symmetry.space_group_name_H-M   'P 1'
#
loop_
_entity.id
_entity.type
_entity.pdbx_description
1 polymer ?
#
loop_
_entity_poly.entity_id
_entity_poly.type
_entity_poly.pdbx_seq_one_letter_code
_entity_poly.pdbx_strand_id
1 'polypeptide(L)'
;MNVVSATAELWDVDVTIGLTTHTKHRHVPSPVSPHFEAPQAASTLTFSPVALAAAVARTATTRQARAQLLAGLQKSALAQLECLISNTSMFKLTDDFADLADTERTLFTARCGAGITDLYMNALGYVWRANAACLSSALDPHADFLYDGGNVDGHGVVLAEAHGSFAANATAKTVAAQAKRKYARQVKPYVNVESPFGHIIHGYCVAFGSKPGTSGAFLSVAETRITKPRKKAPPPASEPPVARGVTTQMALATHRSNFLLMGISPVVNWIDWINTAGEFPVESGPVTFVRFPYAGRWYLGNAFSIWPALRPYWWHDELWDDPNWRRLAIRDTIVRGLLGESVGWFVMEETACRAFLDSLTGIIRAGSEDRPERLGLPSFDPAGFSISEDSRGRRADGSDYNYALFRDGLALVGDPFRPRKFETRRWSPKEGFDS
;
A
#
# COMPACT_ATOMS: atom_id res chain seq x y z
N MET A 1 12.24 13.80 -42.47
CA MET A 1 11.39 14.12 -41.32
C MET A 1 12.25 14.01 -40.09
N ASN A 2 12.59 15.13 -39.45
CA ASN A 2 13.33 15.12 -38.20
C ASN A 2 12.33 14.80 -37.09
N VAL A 3 12.37 13.58 -36.55
CA VAL A 3 11.78 13.29 -35.25
C VAL A 3 12.67 13.99 -34.24
N VAL A 4 12.31 15.22 -33.89
CA VAL A 4 12.81 15.84 -32.67
C VAL A 4 12.20 15.02 -31.55
N SER A 5 12.95 14.04 -31.05
CA SER A 5 12.61 13.33 -29.82
C SER A 5 12.76 14.34 -28.69
N ALA A 6 11.72 15.15 -28.48
CA ALA A 6 11.58 15.90 -27.25
C ALA A 6 11.44 14.84 -26.17
N THR A 7 12.47 14.70 -25.32
CA THR A 7 12.39 13.88 -24.11
C THR A 7 11.16 14.38 -23.34
N ALA A 8 10.11 13.55 -23.30
CA ALA A 8 8.91 13.85 -22.53
C ALA A 8 9.34 14.10 -21.08
N GLU A 9 8.86 15.19 -20.50
CA GLU A 9 9.16 15.52 -19.11
C GLU A 9 8.50 14.47 -18.21
N LEU A 10 9.31 13.78 -17.39
CA LEU A 10 8.81 12.80 -16.43
C LEU A 10 7.89 13.46 -15.40
N TRP A 11 6.86 12.74 -14.98
CA TRP A 11 5.90 13.24 -14.00
C TRP A 11 6.51 13.39 -12.60
N ASP A 12 6.60 14.64 -12.09
CA ASP A 12 7.11 14.99 -10.74
C ASP A 12 6.23 16.04 -10.02
N VAL A 13 4.97 16.20 -10.44
CA VAL A 13 4.02 17.15 -9.85
C VAL A 13 2.83 16.45 -9.21
N ASP A 14 2.35 16.97 -8.08
CA ASP A 14 1.14 16.42 -7.44
C ASP A 14 -0.10 16.61 -8.32
N VAL A 15 -0.90 15.55 -8.40
CA VAL A 15 -2.17 15.54 -9.13
C VAL A 15 -3.31 15.64 -8.13
N THR A 16 -4.29 16.50 -8.40
CA THR A 16 -5.53 16.62 -7.60
C THR A 16 -6.75 16.22 -8.40
N ILE A 17 -7.61 15.39 -7.81
CA ILE A 17 -8.80 14.82 -8.45
C ILE A 17 -10.01 15.03 -7.54
N GLY A 18 -11.08 15.61 -8.07
CA GLY A 18 -12.33 15.81 -7.35
C GLY A 18 -13.23 14.58 -7.36
N LEU A 19 -13.90 14.34 -6.23
CA LEU A 19 -14.98 13.36 -6.14
C LEU A 19 -16.14 13.80 -7.02
N THR A 20 -16.32 13.06 -8.11
CA THR A 20 -17.32 13.35 -9.14
C THR A 20 -18.70 12.85 -8.73
N THR A 21 -18.79 11.72 -8.03
CA THR A 21 -20.05 11.13 -7.59
C THR A 21 -19.87 10.25 -6.37
N HIS A 22 -20.73 10.45 -5.36
CA HIS A 22 -20.84 9.60 -4.17
C HIS A 22 -22.20 8.90 -4.13
N THR A 23 -22.22 7.59 -3.94
CA THR A 23 -23.47 6.82 -3.82
C THR A 23 -23.48 5.96 -2.56
N LYS A 24 -24.58 5.99 -1.82
CA LYS A 24 -24.77 5.13 -0.64
C LYS A 24 -25.80 4.03 -0.93
N HIS A 25 -25.40 2.77 -0.79
CA HIS A 25 -26.24 1.61 -1.05
C HIS A 25 -26.83 1.07 0.25
N ARG A 26 -28.15 0.83 0.26
CA ARG A 26 -28.81 0.21 1.41
C ARG A 26 -28.33 -1.23 1.60
N HIS A 27 -28.16 -1.60 2.86
CA HIS A 27 -27.85 -2.95 3.31
C HIS A 27 -28.79 -3.32 4.46
N VAL A 28 -29.04 -4.62 4.65
CA VAL A 28 -29.81 -5.17 5.77
C VAL A 28 -29.01 -6.36 6.33
N PRO A 29 -28.64 -6.36 7.63
CA PRO A 29 -28.88 -5.31 8.62
C PRO A 29 -28.09 -4.02 8.34
N SER A 30 -28.54 -2.88 8.91
CA SER A 30 -27.78 -1.62 8.92
C SER A 30 -28.09 -0.80 10.18
N PRO A 31 -27.06 -0.33 10.93
CA PRO A 31 -25.65 -0.68 10.75
C PRO A 31 -25.41 -2.17 11.01
N VAL A 32 -24.34 -2.73 10.44
CA VAL A 32 -23.91 -4.11 10.75
C VAL A 32 -23.32 -4.15 12.15
N SER A 33 -22.35 -3.28 12.43
CA SER A 33 -21.80 -3.07 13.77
C SER A 33 -22.43 -1.83 14.42
N PRO A 34 -23.10 -1.96 15.58
CA PRO A 34 -23.60 -0.81 16.33
C PRO A 34 -22.49 0.20 16.64
N HIS A 35 -22.82 1.49 16.67
CA HIS A 35 -21.91 2.60 16.99
C HIS A 35 -20.75 2.85 16.00
N PHE A 36 -20.56 2.01 14.99
CA PHE A 36 -19.61 2.29 13.91
C PHE A 36 -20.04 3.53 13.12
N GLU A 37 -19.11 4.47 12.94
CA GLU A 37 -19.27 5.65 12.10
C GLU A 37 -18.25 5.63 10.96
N ALA A 38 -18.74 5.39 9.73
CA ALA A 38 -17.90 5.49 8.54
C ALA A 38 -17.38 6.93 8.35
N PRO A 39 -16.10 7.10 7.97
CA PRO A 39 -15.53 8.40 7.67
C PRO A 39 -16.30 9.09 6.54
N GLN A 40 -16.33 10.43 6.56
CA GLN A 40 -16.94 11.20 5.48
C GLN A 40 -16.18 10.97 4.17
N ALA A 41 -16.91 10.86 3.06
CA ALA A 41 -16.28 10.75 1.75
C ALA A 41 -15.50 12.02 1.44
N ALA A 42 -14.23 11.85 1.09
CA ALA A 42 -13.34 12.94 0.69
C ALA A 42 -13.82 13.63 -0.59
N SER A 43 -13.89 14.97 -0.59
CA SER A 43 -14.28 15.77 -1.77
C SER A 43 -13.18 15.81 -2.83
N THR A 44 -11.92 15.64 -2.45
CA THR A 44 -10.76 15.61 -3.34
C THR A 44 -9.76 14.55 -2.90
N LEU A 45 -8.94 14.09 -3.82
CA LEU A 45 -7.75 13.27 -3.55
C LEU A 45 -6.56 13.93 -4.27
N THR A 46 -5.52 14.27 -3.51
CA THR A 46 -4.25 14.78 -4.01
C THR A 46 -3.16 13.74 -3.78
N PHE A 47 -2.31 13.48 -4.77
CA PHE A 47 -1.23 12.50 -4.66
C PHE A 47 -0.06 12.82 -5.58
N SER A 48 1.14 12.45 -5.13
CA SER A 48 2.37 12.51 -5.92
C SER A 48 2.57 11.27 -6.80
N PRO A 49 3.48 11.31 -7.78
CA PRO A 49 3.91 10.13 -8.54
C PRO A 49 4.39 8.99 -7.63
N VAL A 50 5.21 9.33 -6.63
CA VAL A 50 5.74 8.38 -5.66
C VAL A 50 4.61 7.73 -4.84
N ALA A 51 3.59 8.48 -4.44
CA ALA A 51 2.44 7.93 -3.73
C ALA A 51 1.67 6.91 -4.58
N LEU A 52 1.37 7.26 -5.84
CA LEU A 52 0.66 6.34 -6.74
C LEU A 52 1.51 5.10 -7.07
N ALA A 53 2.81 5.26 -7.33
CA ALA A 53 3.72 4.13 -7.56
C ALA A 53 3.78 3.20 -6.35
N ALA A 54 3.85 3.77 -5.15
CA ALA A 54 3.86 2.99 -3.92
C ALA A 54 2.56 2.20 -3.73
N ALA A 55 1.42 2.85 -3.94
CA ALA A 55 0.10 2.22 -3.84
C ALA A 55 -0.12 1.13 -4.90
N VAL A 56 0.31 1.36 -6.14
CA VAL A 56 0.28 0.36 -7.23
C VAL A 56 1.11 -0.87 -6.84
N ALA A 57 2.32 -0.67 -6.32
CA ALA A 57 3.17 -1.77 -5.91
C ALA A 57 2.59 -2.53 -4.70
N ARG A 58 2.07 -1.81 -3.68
CA ARG A 58 1.39 -2.39 -2.51
C ARG A 58 0.22 -3.27 -2.92
N THR A 59 -0.64 -2.78 -3.82
CA THR A 59 -1.86 -3.49 -4.26
C THR A 59 -1.58 -4.66 -5.19
N ALA A 60 -0.46 -4.67 -5.91
CA ALA A 60 -0.04 -5.81 -6.73
C ALA A 60 0.39 -7.04 -5.91
N THR A 61 0.69 -6.88 -4.61
CA THR A 61 1.16 -7.99 -3.78
C THR A 61 0.02 -8.91 -3.34
N THR A 62 -0.02 -10.13 -3.87
CA THR A 62 -0.89 -11.19 -3.33
C THR A 62 -0.18 -11.97 -2.22
N ARG A 63 -0.95 -12.60 -1.32
CA ARG A 63 -0.39 -13.42 -0.22
C ARG A 63 0.48 -14.58 -0.72
N GLN A 64 0.24 -15.09 -1.93
CA GLN A 64 0.97 -16.24 -2.48
C GLN A 64 2.11 -15.86 -3.44
N ALA A 65 2.27 -14.57 -3.77
CA ALA A 65 3.28 -14.16 -4.73
C ALA A 65 4.70 -14.32 -4.15
N ARG A 66 5.60 -14.84 -5.01
CA ARG A 66 7.03 -14.99 -4.70
C ARG A 66 7.73 -13.63 -4.70
N ALA A 67 8.74 -13.48 -3.86
CA ALA A 67 9.50 -12.23 -3.70
C ALA A 67 10.07 -11.67 -5.00
N GLN A 68 10.64 -12.51 -5.86
CA GLN A 68 11.27 -12.04 -7.09
C GLN A 68 10.26 -11.44 -8.08
N LEU A 69 9.03 -11.97 -8.14
CA LEU A 69 7.97 -11.45 -9.01
C LEU A 69 7.57 -10.04 -8.58
N LEU A 70 7.38 -9.85 -7.28
CA LEU A 70 6.91 -8.56 -6.74
C LEU A 70 8.00 -7.49 -6.76
N ALA A 71 9.27 -7.87 -6.56
CA ALA A 71 10.40 -6.98 -6.78
C ALA A 71 10.45 -6.47 -8.23
N GLY A 72 10.13 -7.32 -9.22
CA GLY A 72 10.01 -6.90 -10.62
C GLY A 72 8.86 -5.92 -10.85
N LEU A 73 7.67 -6.22 -10.33
CA LEU A 73 6.50 -5.34 -10.45
C LEU A 73 6.73 -3.98 -9.80
N GLN A 74 7.31 -3.96 -8.61
CA GLN A 74 7.71 -2.76 -7.89
C GLN A 74 8.67 -1.89 -8.70
N LYS A 75 9.75 -2.48 -9.24
CA LYS A 75 10.73 -1.78 -10.07
C LYS A 75 10.08 -1.14 -11.30
N SER A 76 9.08 -1.81 -11.89
CA SER A 76 8.38 -1.29 -13.07
C SER A 76 7.34 -0.20 -12.78
N ALA A 77 6.79 -0.15 -11.56
CA ALA A 77 5.61 0.67 -11.28
C ALA A 77 5.86 2.18 -11.45
N LEU A 78 6.94 2.70 -10.84
CA LEU A 78 7.26 4.12 -10.92
C LEU A 78 7.60 4.54 -12.36
N ALA A 79 8.50 3.81 -13.02
CA ALA A 79 8.90 4.10 -14.39
C ALA A 79 7.71 4.08 -15.37
N GLN A 80 6.81 3.10 -15.25
CA GLN A 80 5.60 3.06 -16.08
C GLN A 80 4.69 4.27 -15.84
N LEU A 81 4.48 4.67 -14.59
CA LEU A 81 3.64 5.81 -14.26
C LEU A 81 4.23 7.13 -14.77
N GLU A 82 5.54 7.33 -14.60
CA GLU A 82 6.23 8.56 -15.04
C GLU A 82 6.23 8.73 -16.56
N CYS A 83 6.26 7.63 -17.33
CA CYS A 83 6.16 7.68 -18.80
C CYS A 83 4.72 7.87 -19.29
N LEU A 84 3.73 7.33 -18.59
CA LEU A 84 2.35 7.24 -19.09
C LEU A 84 1.40 8.32 -18.54
N ILE A 85 1.83 9.08 -17.54
CA ILE A 85 1.10 10.20 -16.95
C ILE A 85 1.85 11.49 -17.26
N SER A 86 1.13 12.48 -17.76
CA SER A 86 1.71 13.78 -18.11
C SER A 86 2.10 14.55 -16.86
N ASN A 87 3.20 15.31 -16.96
CA ASN A 87 3.68 16.19 -15.90
C ASN A 87 2.80 17.44 -15.70
N THR A 88 1.55 17.25 -15.22
CA THR A 88 0.58 18.32 -14.99
C THR A 88 -0.17 18.13 -13.67
N SER A 89 -0.62 19.21 -13.05
CA SER A 89 -1.38 19.15 -11.78
C SER A 89 -2.80 18.57 -11.91
N MET A 90 -3.27 18.40 -13.14
CA MET A 90 -4.46 17.60 -13.45
C MET A 90 -4.00 16.25 -14.00
N PHE A 91 -4.73 15.19 -13.67
CA PHE A 91 -4.44 13.88 -14.25
C PHE A 91 -4.62 13.92 -15.77
N LYS A 92 -3.60 13.51 -16.52
CA LYS A 92 -3.66 13.37 -17.98
C LYS A 92 -2.74 12.23 -18.39
N LEU A 93 -3.19 11.40 -19.32
CA LEU A 93 -2.34 10.37 -19.94
C LEU A 93 -1.46 10.99 -21.02
N THR A 94 -0.22 10.54 -21.15
CA THR A 94 0.64 10.90 -22.30
C THR A 94 0.12 10.26 -23.58
N ASP A 95 0.60 10.75 -24.72
CA ASP A 95 0.23 10.19 -26.02
C ASP A 95 0.76 8.74 -26.18
N ASP A 96 1.89 8.41 -25.51
CA ASP A 96 2.49 7.07 -25.46
C ASP A 96 1.52 6.00 -24.93
N PHE A 97 0.49 6.38 -24.15
CA PHE A 97 -0.54 5.43 -23.72
C PHE A 97 -1.26 4.79 -24.91
N ALA A 98 -1.41 5.50 -26.03
CA ALA A 98 -2.04 4.97 -27.23
C ALA A 98 -1.17 3.94 -27.97
N ASP A 99 0.16 4.01 -27.77
CA ASP A 99 1.13 3.12 -28.42
C ASP A 99 1.25 1.75 -27.71
N LEU A 100 0.73 1.65 -26.49
CA LEU A 100 0.65 0.38 -25.76
C LEU A 100 -0.36 -0.58 -26.40
N ALA A 101 -0.06 -1.88 -26.38
CA ALA A 101 -1.02 -2.92 -26.75
C ALA A 101 -2.26 -2.90 -25.82
N ASP A 102 -3.41 -3.35 -26.33
CA ASP A 102 -4.69 -3.37 -25.59
C ASP A 102 -4.60 -4.05 -24.21
N THR A 103 -3.82 -5.13 -24.14
CA THR A 103 -3.56 -5.88 -22.90
C THR A 103 -2.79 -5.04 -21.89
N GLU A 104 -1.75 -4.32 -22.33
CA GLU A 104 -0.94 -3.45 -21.48
C GLU A 104 -1.73 -2.23 -21.01
N ARG A 105 -2.54 -1.62 -21.89
CA ARG A 105 -3.44 -0.53 -21.51
C ARG A 105 -4.42 -0.98 -20.43
N THR A 106 -4.99 -2.18 -20.57
CA THR A 106 -5.92 -2.74 -19.60
C THR A 106 -5.23 -2.99 -18.25
N LEU A 107 -4.03 -3.58 -18.28
CA LEU A 107 -3.24 -3.86 -17.08
C LEU A 107 -2.83 -2.58 -16.34
N PHE A 108 -2.31 -1.58 -17.07
CA PHE A 108 -1.96 -0.28 -16.51
C PHE A 108 -3.17 0.41 -15.89
N THR A 109 -4.30 0.42 -16.60
CA THR A 109 -5.57 0.98 -16.12
C THR A 109 -6.01 0.32 -14.81
N ALA A 110 -5.96 -1.01 -14.73
CA ALA A 110 -6.34 -1.76 -13.54
C ALA A 110 -5.42 -1.44 -12.35
N ARG A 111 -4.09 -1.38 -12.60
CA ARG A 111 -3.10 -0.99 -11.58
C ARG A 111 -3.37 0.41 -11.03
N CYS A 112 -3.59 1.40 -11.89
CA CYS A 112 -3.94 2.75 -11.48
C CYS A 112 -5.22 2.78 -10.63
N GLY A 113 -6.27 2.04 -11.04
CA GLY A 113 -7.50 1.92 -10.25
C GLY A 113 -7.28 1.33 -8.85
N ALA A 114 -6.47 0.28 -8.74
CA ALA A 114 -6.10 -0.33 -7.46
C ALA A 114 -5.28 0.63 -6.60
N GLY A 115 -4.26 1.29 -7.15
CA GLY A 115 -3.44 2.27 -6.45
C GLY A 115 -4.26 3.46 -5.93
N ILE A 116 -5.14 4.04 -6.75
CA ILE A 116 -6.04 5.13 -6.34
C ILE A 116 -6.99 4.67 -5.22
N THR A 117 -7.48 3.44 -5.29
CA THR A 117 -8.32 2.87 -4.22
C THR A 117 -7.54 2.80 -2.90
N ASP A 118 -6.29 2.32 -2.93
CA ASP A 118 -5.46 2.23 -1.72
C ASP A 118 -5.12 3.60 -1.13
N LEU A 119 -4.77 4.59 -1.97
CA LEU A 119 -4.56 5.96 -1.52
C LEU A 119 -5.83 6.55 -0.89
N TYR A 120 -6.98 6.37 -1.54
CA TYR A 120 -8.27 6.88 -1.03
C TYR A 120 -8.61 6.26 0.33
N MET A 121 -8.48 4.94 0.47
CA MET A 121 -8.75 4.24 1.73
C MET A 121 -7.79 4.65 2.85
N ASN A 122 -6.49 4.79 2.57
CA ASN A 122 -5.51 5.29 3.54
C ASN A 122 -5.82 6.72 3.98
N ALA A 123 -6.20 7.58 3.03
CA ALA A 123 -6.53 8.96 3.30
C ALA A 123 -7.83 9.10 4.13
N LEU A 124 -8.81 8.21 3.96
CA LEU A 124 -10.00 8.11 4.82
C LEU A 124 -9.68 7.72 6.27
N GLY A 125 -8.48 7.20 6.55
CA GLY A 125 -8.06 6.82 7.90
C GLY A 125 -7.88 5.31 8.11
N TYR A 126 -8.16 4.48 7.11
CA TYR A 126 -7.90 3.04 7.20
C TYR A 126 -6.39 2.77 7.12
N VAL A 127 -5.91 1.77 7.86
CA VAL A 127 -4.46 1.62 8.13
C VAL A 127 -3.89 0.36 7.51
N TRP A 128 -4.51 -0.78 7.79
CA TRP A 128 -3.96 -2.09 7.48
C TRP A 128 -4.71 -2.70 6.31
N ARG A 129 -4.00 -3.40 5.42
CA ARG A 129 -4.59 -3.91 4.17
C ARG A 129 -4.19 -5.34 3.87
N ALA A 130 -5.18 -6.18 3.63
CA ALA A 130 -5.05 -7.51 3.06
C ALA A 130 -5.81 -7.65 1.74
N ASN A 131 -5.51 -8.71 0.96
CA ASN A 131 -6.29 -9.05 -0.22
C ASN A 131 -7.56 -9.82 0.19
N ALA A 132 -8.69 -9.46 -0.40
CA ALA A 132 -10.00 -10.07 -0.13
C ALA A 132 -10.22 -11.42 -0.84
N ALA A 133 -9.22 -11.94 -1.57
CA ALA A 133 -9.24 -13.28 -2.16
C ALA A 133 -9.47 -14.42 -1.13
N CYS A 134 -9.31 -14.13 0.17
CA CYS A 134 -9.63 -15.05 1.26
C CYS A 134 -11.14 -15.27 1.49
N LEU A 135 -12.01 -14.41 0.93
CA LEU A 135 -13.44 -14.45 1.22
C LEU A 135 -14.19 -15.57 0.48
N SER A 136 -13.64 -16.11 -0.60
CA SER A 136 -14.15 -17.33 -1.23
C SER A 136 -13.25 -17.83 -2.36
N SER A 137 -12.92 -19.13 -2.35
CA SER A 137 -12.41 -19.86 -3.52
C SER A 137 -13.51 -20.30 -4.49
N ALA A 138 -14.79 -20.11 -4.14
CA ALA A 138 -15.97 -20.65 -4.85
C ALA A 138 -16.92 -19.59 -5.44
N LEU A 139 -16.75 -18.30 -5.13
CA LEU A 139 -17.68 -17.23 -5.53
C LEU A 139 -16.94 -16.09 -6.20
N ASP A 140 -16.83 -16.20 -7.53
CA ASP A 140 -16.44 -15.11 -8.43
C ASP A 140 -17.72 -14.34 -8.83
N PRO A 141 -17.81 -13.01 -8.59
CA PRO A 141 -16.73 -12.13 -8.16
C PRO A 141 -16.80 -11.72 -6.69
N HIS A 142 -15.63 -11.43 -6.12
CA HIS A 142 -15.44 -10.79 -4.82
C HIS A 142 -14.77 -9.42 -4.99
N ALA A 143 -14.67 -8.66 -3.90
CA ALA A 143 -13.93 -7.41 -3.87
C ALA A 143 -12.41 -7.65 -3.84
N ASP A 144 -11.61 -6.59 -3.99
CA ASP A 144 -10.15 -6.72 -4.08
C ASP A 144 -9.44 -6.72 -2.72
N PHE A 145 -9.87 -5.85 -1.78
CA PHE A 145 -9.11 -5.56 -0.56
C PHE A 145 -9.97 -5.56 0.70
N LEU A 146 -9.36 -5.91 1.83
CA LEU A 146 -9.88 -5.74 3.18
C LEU A 146 -9.03 -4.71 3.91
N TYR A 147 -9.66 -3.81 4.65
CA TYR A 147 -8.97 -2.86 5.52
C TYR A 147 -9.40 -2.95 6.98
N ASP A 148 -8.45 -2.68 7.86
CA ASP A 148 -8.60 -2.55 9.32
C ASP A 148 -7.96 -1.22 9.79
N GLY A 149 -8.18 -0.87 11.06
CA GLY A 149 -7.67 0.34 11.70
C GLY A 149 -8.49 1.60 11.42
N GLY A 150 -8.17 2.68 12.14
CA GLY A 150 -8.95 3.92 12.07
C GLY A 150 -10.36 3.72 12.61
N ASN A 151 -11.37 4.16 11.85
CA ASN A 151 -12.76 4.14 12.28
C ASN A 151 -13.35 2.73 12.51
N VAL A 152 -12.71 1.66 12.01
CA VAL A 152 -13.19 0.28 12.18
C VAL A 152 -12.51 -0.47 13.33
N ASP A 153 -11.53 0.16 14.02
CA ASP A 153 -10.89 -0.48 15.17
C ASP A 153 -11.95 -0.82 16.24
N GLY A 154 -11.88 -2.05 16.74
CA GLY A 154 -12.85 -2.63 17.67
C GLY A 154 -14.21 -3.02 17.06
N HIS A 155 -14.46 -2.76 15.77
CA HIS A 155 -15.74 -3.09 15.14
C HIS A 155 -15.67 -4.27 14.16
N GLY A 156 -14.56 -4.40 13.42
CA GLY A 156 -14.41 -5.41 12.36
C GLY A 156 -13.50 -4.89 11.25
N VAL A 157 -13.79 -5.27 10.01
CA VAL A 157 -13.04 -4.84 8.82
C VAL A 157 -13.96 -4.22 7.77
N VAL A 158 -13.40 -3.43 6.86
CA VAL A 158 -14.10 -2.91 5.67
C VAL A 158 -13.61 -3.59 4.40
N LEU A 159 -14.54 -3.77 3.47
CA LEU A 159 -14.26 -4.34 2.15
C LEU A 159 -14.12 -3.22 1.10
N ALA A 160 -13.18 -3.33 0.18
CA ALA A 160 -12.98 -2.35 -0.90
C ALA A 160 -12.78 -3.03 -2.26
N GLU A 161 -13.59 -2.62 -3.24
CA GLU A 161 -13.43 -2.97 -4.65
C GLU A 161 -12.79 -1.80 -5.41
N ALA A 162 -11.79 -2.10 -6.23
CA ALA A 162 -11.12 -1.13 -7.09
C ALA A 162 -11.60 -1.21 -8.53
N HIS A 163 -11.67 -0.06 -9.20
CA HIS A 163 -11.92 -0.02 -10.63
C HIS A 163 -11.15 1.09 -11.32
N GLY A 164 -10.42 0.74 -12.38
CA GLY A 164 -9.82 1.69 -13.31
C GLY A 164 -10.52 1.69 -14.67
N SER A 165 -10.63 2.84 -15.33
CA SER A 165 -11.17 2.96 -16.68
C SER A 165 -10.51 4.10 -17.49
N PHE A 166 -9.66 3.74 -18.45
CA PHE A 166 -9.07 4.65 -19.44
C PHE A 166 -9.65 4.45 -20.86
N ALA A 167 -10.96 4.23 -20.93
CA ALA A 167 -11.66 4.09 -22.20
C ALA A 167 -11.85 5.44 -22.91
N ALA A 168 -11.87 5.45 -24.25
CA ALA A 168 -12.13 6.65 -25.04
C ALA A 168 -13.50 7.32 -24.73
N ASN A 169 -14.45 6.56 -24.20
CA ASN A 169 -15.76 7.01 -23.76
C ASN A 169 -15.88 7.15 -22.23
N ALA A 170 -14.75 7.19 -21.51
CA ALA A 170 -14.75 7.44 -20.07
C ALA A 170 -15.35 8.82 -19.78
N THR A 171 -16.34 8.84 -18.89
CA THR A 171 -17.02 10.04 -18.42
C THR A 171 -17.35 9.87 -16.94
N ALA A 172 -17.62 10.97 -16.26
CA ALA A 172 -18.20 10.99 -14.91
C ALA A 172 -19.33 9.96 -14.73
N LYS A 173 -20.27 9.92 -15.70
CA LYS A 173 -21.44 9.05 -15.67
C LYS A 173 -21.07 7.57 -15.82
N THR A 174 -20.17 7.23 -16.75
CA THR A 174 -19.77 5.83 -16.98
C THR A 174 -18.95 5.29 -15.80
N VAL A 175 -18.04 6.09 -15.25
CA VAL A 175 -17.26 5.73 -14.05
C VAL A 175 -18.17 5.54 -12.83
N ALA A 176 -19.13 6.44 -12.61
CA ALA A 176 -20.11 6.30 -11.53
C ALA A 176 -21.03 5.08 -11.69
N ALA A 177 -21.41 4.74 -12.93
CA ALA A 177 -22.18 3.53 -13.21
C ALA A 177 -21.39 2.26 -12.88
N GLN A 178 -20.08 2.24 -13.17
CA GLN A 178 -19.21 1.12 -12.82
C GLN A 178 -19.05 1.00 -11.30
N ALA A 179 -18.81 2.09 -10.58
CA ALA A 179 -18.75 2.09 -9.12
C ALA A 179 -20.00 1.43 -8.50
N LYS A 180 -21.19 1.85 -8.93
CA LYS A 180 -22.47 1.30 -8.45
C LYS A 180 -22.64 -0.18 -8.78
N ARG A 181 -22.33 -0.56 -10.04
CA ARG A 181 -22.50 -1.95 -10.52
C ARG A 181 -21.56 -2.89 -9.79
N LYS A 182 -20.28 -2.52 -9.69
CA LYS A 182 -19.26 -3.32 -9.02
C LYS A 182 -19.52 -3.41 -7.52
N TYR A 183 -19.87 -2.31 -6.86
CA TYR A 183 -20.33 -2.35 -5.47
C TYR A 183 -21.45 -3.38 -5.26
N ALA A 184 -22.50 -3.32 -6.09
CA ALA A 184 -23.65 -4.21 -5.95
C ALA A 184 -23.30 -5.69 -6.16
N ARG A 185 -22.32 -5.99 -7.02
CA ARG A 185 -21.94 -7.35 -7.42
C ARG A 185 -20.82 -7.94 -6.54
N GLN A 186 -19.87 -7.13 -6.11
CA GLN A 186 -18.60 -7.58 -5.52
C GLN A 186 -18.42 -7.20 -4.05
N VAL A 187 -19.14 -6.18 -3.57
CA VAL A 187 -18.99 -5.67 -2.20
C VAL A 187 -20.22 -6.00 -1.37
N LYS A 188 -21.39 -5.56 -1.84
CA LYS A 188 -22.67 -5.70 -1.13
C LYS A 188 -22.97 -7.13 -0.65
N PRO A 189 -22.71 -8.20 -1.43
CA PRO A 189 -23.02 -9.56 -0.99
C PRO A 189 -22.18 -10.05 0.20
N TYR A 190 -21.04 -9.42 0.45
CA TYR A 190 -20.07 -9.83 1.47
C TYR A 190 -20.05 -8.90 2.69
N VAL A 191 -20.85 -7.83 2.68
CA VAL A 191 -21.10 -7.06 3.90
C VAL A 191 -21.90 -7.96 4.86
N ASN A 192 -21.56 -7.93 6.15
CA ASN A 192 -22.08 -8.82 7.20
C ASN A 192 -21.65 -10.29 7.05
N VAL A 193 -20.52 -10.56 6.40
CA VAL A 193 -19.90 -11.89 6.29
C VAL A 193 -18.62 -11.95 7.14
N GLU A 194 -18.34 -13.13 7.70
CA GLU A 194 -17.08 -13.38 8.42
C GLU A 194 -15.89 -13.50 7.47
N SER A 195 -14.75 -12.95 7.88
CA SER A 195 -13.48 -13.13 7.19
C SER A 195 -12.41 -13.62 8.17
N PRO A 196 -11.31 -14.22 7.68
CA PRO A 196 -10.19 -14.56 8.54
C PRO A 196 -9.53 -13.36 9.25
N PHE A 197 -9.91 -12.13 8.91
CA PHE A 197 -9.38 -10.89 9.49
C PHE A 197 -10.39 -10.16 10.40
N GLY A 198 -11.61 -10.68 10.52
CA GLY A 198 -12.71 -10.07 11.27
C GLY A 198 -14.01 -9.97 10.47
N HIS A 199 -15.09 -9.62 11.14
CA HIS A 199 -16.42 -9.45 10.53
C HIS A 199 -16.44 -8.24 9.59
N ILE A 200 -17.00 -8.40 8.39
CA ILE A 200 -17.09 -7.31 7.41
C ILE A 200 -18.28 -6.42 7.74
N ILE A 201 -18.00 -5.23 8.27
CA ILE A 201 -19.05 -4.34 8.81
C ILE A 201 -19.51 -3.25 7.84
N HIS A 202 -18.72 -2.95 6.82
CA HIS A 202 -18.99 -1.92 5.84
C HIS A 202 -18.16 -2.16 4.57
N GLY A 203 -18.48 -1.48 3.48
CA GLY A 203 -17.71 -1.63 2.25
C GLY A 203 -17.80 -0.46 1.28
N TYR A 204 -16.82 -0.41 0.38
CA TYR A 204 -16.58 0.63 -0.61
C TYR A 204 -16.33 0.01 -2.00
N CYS A 205 -16.70 0.74 -3.04
CA CYS A 205 -16.17 0.58 -4.38
C CYS A 205 -15.66 1.93 -4.85
N VAL A 206 -14.37 2.00 -5.16
CA VAL A 206 -13.70 3.22 -5.64
C VAL A 206 -13.41 3.03 -7.12
N ALA A 207 -14.04 3.86 -7.95
CA ALA A 207 -13.85 3.86 -9.39
C ALA A 207 -13.11 5.11 -9.83
N PHE A 208 -12.03 4.89 -10.56
CA PHE A 208 -11.18 5.91 -11.14
C PHE A 208 -11.21 5.80 -12.67
N GLY A 209 -11.30 6.92 -13.37
CA GLY A 209 -11.19 6.90 -14.82
C GLY A 209 -10.73 8.22 -15.41
N SER A 210 -10.16 8.17 -16.59
CA SER A 210 -9.73 9.32 -17.37
C SER A 210 -9.93 9.01 -18.84
N LYS A 211 -10.17 10.04 -19.66
CA LYS A 211 -10.33 9.86 -21.10
C LYS A 211 -8.99 10.16 -21.78
N PRO A 212 -8.42 9.20 -22.55
CA PRO A 212 -7.19 9.43 -23.31
C PRO A 212 -7.28 10.69 -24.19
N GLY A 213 -6.18 11.44 -24.27
CA GLY A 213 -6.10 12.70 -25.03
C GLY A 213 -6.79 13.90 -24.38
N THR A 214 -7.35 13.76 -23.17
CA THR A 214 -7.99 14.87 -22.45
C THR A 214 -7.39 15.05 -21.05
N SER A 215 -7.38 16.30 -20.57
CA SER A 215 -6.98 16.61 -19.20
C SER A 215 -8.13 16.40 -18.23
N GLY A 216 -7.83 15.82 -17.08
CA GLY A 216 -8.77 15.53 -16.01
C GLY A 216 -9.07 14.04 -15.83
N ALA A 217 -9.67 13.74 -14.70
CA ALA A 217 -10.10 12.41 -14.34
C ALA A 217 -11.38 12.47 -13.50
N PHE A 218 -12.01 11.31 -13.34
CA PHE A 218 -13.25 11.10 -12.61
C PHE A 218 -12.97 10.14 -11.46
N LEU A 219 -13.39 10.53 -10.27
CA LEU A 219 -13.37 9.69 -9.07
C LEU A 219 -14.81 9.48 -8.61
N SER A 220 -15.25 8.24 -8.50
CA SER A 220 -16.57 7.92 -7.97
C SER A 220 -16.49 6.86 -6.88
N VAL A 221 -17.25 7.07 -5.81
CA VAL A 221 -17.29 6.17 -4.66
C VAL A 221 -18.71 5.68 -4.46
N ALA A 222 -18.88 4.37 -4.35
CA ALA A 222 -20.09 3.73 -3.87
C ALA A 222 -19.79 3.06 -2.52
N GLU A 223 -20.60 3.30 -1.50
CA GLU A 223 -20.37 2.74 -0.16
C GLU A 223 -21.64 2.16 0.47
N THR A 224 -21.48 1.40 1.55
CA THR A 224 -22.61 0.96 2.37
C THR A 224 -23.27 2.16 3.05
N ARG A 225 -24.60 2.21 3.03
CA ARG A 225 -25.36 3.21 3.78
C ARG A 225 -25.52 2.74 5.22
N ILE A 226 -24.98 3.52 6.15
CA ILE A 226 -25.28 3.40 7.58
C ILE A 226 -26.59 4.13 7.88
N THR A 227 -27.62 3.41 8.32
CA THR A 227 -28.86 4.03 8.82
C THR A 227 -28.74 4.33 10.30
N LYS A 228 -28.88 5.60 10.70
CA LYS A 228 -28.94 5.97 12.12
C LYS A 228 -30.13 5.25 12.78
N PRO A 229 -29.97 4.62 13.96
CA PRO A 229 -31.08 3.98 14.65
C PRO A 229 -32.15 5.01 15.01
N ARG A 230 -33.43 4.65 14.79
CA ARG A 230 -34.61 5.50 15.02
C ARG A 230 -34.87 5.80 16.51
N LYS A 231 -34.21 5.09 17.42
CA LYS A 231 -34.24 5.29 18.87
C LYS A 231 -32.80 5.35 19.38
N LYS A 232 -32.50 6.23 20.34
CA LYS A 232 -31.30 6.10 21.18
C LYS A 232 -31.37 4.72 21.83
N ALA A 233 -30.61 3.76 21.31
CA ALA A 233 -30.39 2.52 22.03
C ALA A 233 -29.79 2.89 23.40
N PRO A 234 -30.18 2.21 24.49
CA PRO A 234 -29.46 2.36 25.75
C PRO A 234 -27.97 2.16 25.49
N PRO A 235 -27.08 2.90 26.17
CA PRO A 235 -25.64 2.66 26.05
C PRO A 235 -25.39 1.17 26.27
N PRO A 236 -24.55 0.52 25.45
CA PRO A 236 -24.29 -0.90 25.58
C PRO A 236 -23.87 -1.18 27.02
N ALA A 237 -24.32 -2.32 27.56
CA ALA A 237 -23.66 -2.89 28.73
C ALA A 237 -22.18 -2.95 28.42
N SER A 238 -21.33 -2.56 29.36
CA SER A 238 -19.88 -2.52 29.21
C SER A 238 -19.38 -3.88 28.74
N GLU A 239 -19.27 -4.06 27.42
CA GLU A 239 -18.48 -5.13 26.85
C GLU A 239 -17.05 -4.93 27.36
N PRO A 240 -16.35 -6.01 27.71
CA PRO A 240 -14.95 -5.91 28.09
C PRO A 240 -14.23 -5.10 27.01
N PRO A 241 -13.30 -4.19 27.38
CA PRO A 241 -12.62 -3.37 26.41
C PRO A 241 -12.03 -4.28 25.34
N VAL A 242 -12.54 -4.20 24.11
CA VAL A 242 -11.95 -4.90 22.98
C VAL A 242 -10.49 -4.50 22.97
N ALA A 243 -9.59 -5.48 23.09
CA ALA A 243 -8.16 -5.22 23.16
C ALA A 243 -7.79 -4.31 21.99
N ARG A 244 -7.26 -3.11 22.26
CA ARG A 244 -6.88 -2.17 21.19
C ARG A 244 -5.75 -2.78 20.37
N GLY A 245 -5.80 -2.62 19.06
CA GLY A 245 -4.75 -3.12 18.16
C GLY A 245 -5.29 -3.81 16.91
N VAL A 246 -4.42 -4.01 15.95
CA VAL A 246 -4.75 -4.71 14.70
C VAL A 246 -4.78 -6.21 14.94
N THR A 247 -5.67 -6.95 14.26
CA THR A 247 -5.64 -8.42 14.33
C THR A 247 -4.28 -8.93 13.87
N THR A 248 -3.69 -9.88 14.59
CA THR A 248 -2.35 -10.38 14.27
C THR A 248 -2.29 -10.92 12.85
N GLN A 249 -3.39 -11.52 12.36
CA GLN A 249 -3.47 -12.01 10.99
C GLN A 249 -3.42 -10.87 9.96
N MET A 250 -4.10 -9.74 10.19
CA MET A 250 -4.06 -8.57 9.32
C MET A 250 -2.67 -7.90 9.33
N ALA A 251 -2.05 -7.80 10.51
CA ALA A 251 -0.70 -7.28 10.66
C ALA A 251 0.33 -8.13 9.89
N LEU A 252 0.30 -9.46 10.07
CA LEU A 252 1.17 -10.39 9.34
C LEU A 252 0.95 -10.29 7.83
N ALA A 253 -0.30 -10.22 7.36
CA ALA A 253 -0.60 -10.08 5.93
C ALA A 253 -0.08 -8.76 5.36
N THR A 254 -0.29 -7.64 6.07
CA THR A 254 0.16 -6.32 5.65
C THR A 254 1.69 -6.23 5.63
N HIS A 255 2.35 -6.60 6.73
CA HIS A 255 3.80 -6.51 6.84
C HIS A 255 4.52 -7.53 5.96
N ARG A 256 3.92 -8.70 5.67
CA ARG A 256 4.44 -9.60 4.65
C ARG A 256 4.64 -8.85 3.33
N SER A 257 3.63 -8.12 2.87
CA SER A 257 3.73 -7.29 1.66
C SER A 257 4.78 -6.18 1.80
N ASN A 258 4.86 -5.53 2.96
CA ASN A 258 5.82 -4.45 3.22
C ASN A 258 7.27 -4.95 3.12
N PHE A 259 7.62 -6.03 3.84
CA PHE A 259 8.96 -6.64 3.77
C PHE A 259 9.29 -7.21 2.39
N LEU A 260 8.27 -7.65 1.65
CA LEU A 260 8.43 -8.11 0.28
C LEU A 260 8.82 -6.98 -0.67
N LEU A 261 8.17 -5.82 -0.56
CA LEU A 261 8.53 -4.60 -1.29
C LEU A 261 9.90 -4.04 -0.88
N MET A 262 10.30 -4.23 0.37
CA MET A 262 11.65 -3.92 0.82
C MET A 262 12.70 -4.93 0.31
N GLY A 263 12.29 -6.06 -0.26
CA GLY A 263 13.19 -7.12 -0.73
C GLY A 263 13.76 -8.01 0.38
N ILE A 264 13.13 -8.05 1.56
CA ILE A 264 13.64 -8.76 2.75
C ILE A 264 13.00 -10.15 2.85
N SER A 265 13.48 -11.05 2.00
CA SER A 265 12.97 -12.44 1.92
C SER A 265 13.04 -13.22 3.25
N PRO A 266 14.10 -13.10 4.09
CA PRO A 266 14.14 -13.82 5.36
C PRO A 266 12.96 -13.52 6.28
N VAL A 267 12.58 -12.24 6.46
CA VAL A 267 11.44 -11.86 7.30
C VAL A 267 10.13 -12.41 6.72
N VAL A 268 9.98 -12.37 5.40
CA VAL A 268 8.81 -12.93 4.69
C VAL A 268 8.68 -14.43 4.95
N ASN A 269 9.78 -15.19 4.90
CA ASN A 269 9.79 -16.63 5.17
C ASN A 269 9.33 -16.95 6.60
N TRP A 270 9.71 -16.13 7.59
CA TRP A 270 9.23 -16.29 8.97
C TRP A 270 7.74 -16.01 9.12
N ILE A 271 7.24 -14.95 8.46
CA ILE A 271 5.80 -14.66 8.44
C ILE A 271 5.01 -15.80 7.77
N ASP A 272 5.56 -16.39 6.71
CA ASP A 272 4.93 -17.51 6.00
C ASP A 272 4.92 -18.79 6.85
N TRP A 273 6.02 -19.09 7.56
CA TRP A 273 6.10 -20.21 8.50
C TRP A 273 5.03 -20.13 9.61
N ILE A 274 4.87 -18.95 10.24
CA ILE A 274 3.85 -18.71 11.28
C ILE A 274 2.44 -19.04 10.77
N ASN A 275 2.19 -18.87 9.47
CA ASN A 275 0.88 -19.06 8.87
C ASN A 275 0.61 -20.48 8.34
N THR A 276 1.64 -21.30 8.14
CA THR A 276 1.51 -22.57 7.39
C THR A 276 1.84 -23.81 8.19
N ALA A 277 2.25 -23.70 9.47
CA ALA A 277 2.60 -24.83 10.34
C ALA A 277 3.50 -25.87 9.63
N GLY A 278 4.49 -25.36 8.88
CA GLY A 278 5.42 -26.16 8.08
C GLY A 278 6.80 -26.31 8.73
N GLU A 279 7.75 -26.86 7.96
CA GLU A 279 9.15 -26.94 8.38
C GLU A 279 9.73 -25.55 8.69
N PHE A 280 10.60 -25.52 9.70
CA PHE A 280 11.26 -24.30 10.14
C PHE A 280 12.04 -23.66 8.98
N PRO A 281 11.99 -22.34 8.80
CA PRO A 281 12.82 -21.68 7.80
C PRO A 281 14.29 -22.02 8.05
N VAL A 282 15.06 -22.27 6.98
CA VAL A 282 16.51 -22.40 7.09
C VAL A 282 17.04 -21.12 7.73
N GLU A 283 17.69 -21.24 8.90
CA GLU A 283 18.24 -20.07 9.61
C GLU A 283 19.28 -19.38 8.73
N SER A 284 18.92 -18.18 8.26
CA SER A 284 19.73 -17.41 7.30
C SER A 284 20.67 -16.41 7.98
N GLY A 285 20.88 -16.52 9.30
CA GLY A 285 21.58 -15.51 10.10
C GLY A 285 20.77 -14.23 10.32
N PRO A 286 21.36 -13.20 10.98
CA PRO A 286 20.71 -11.92 11.21
C PRO A 286 20.39 -11.19 9.90
N VAL A 287 19.25 -10.49 9.88
CA VAL A 287 18.85 -9.63 8.78
C VAL A 287 19.43 -8.23 8.99
N THR A 288 20.21 -7.77 8.02
CA THR A 288 20.87 -6.46 8.07
C THR A 288 20.02 -5.37 7.41
N PHE A 289 19.72 -4.32 8.18
CA PHE A 289 19.03 -3.11 7.77
C PHE A 289 20.00 -1.93 7.69
N VAL A 290 19.75 -1.04 6.73
CA VAL A 290 20.35 0.29 6.69
C VAL A 290 19.36 1.29 7.26
N ARG A 291 19.82 2.04 8.24
CA ARG A 291 19.12 3.10 8.96
C ARG A 291 19.58 4.46 8.47
N PHE A 292 18.65 5.35 8.16
CA PHE A 292 18.99 6.70 7.69
C PHE A 292 17.89 7.72 8.04
N PRO A 293 18.26 9.02 8.21
CA PRO A 293 17.29 10.07 8.47
C PRO A 293 16.73 10.61 7.15
N TYR A 294 15.43 10.80 7.05
CA TYR A 294 14.78 11.34 5.86
C TYR A 294 13.47 12.04 6.26
N ALA A 295 13.20 13.24 5.71
CA ALA A 295 11.99 14.03 6.02
C ALA A 295 11.68 14.13 7.54
N GLY A 296 12.71 14.31 8.39
CA GLY A 296 12.56 14.44 9.84
C GLY A 296 12.28 13.13 10.60
N ARG A 297 12.27 11.98 9.93
CA ARG A 297 12.03 10.65 10.51
C ARG A 297 13.23 9.74 10.29
N TRP A 298 13.26 8.62 11.00
CA TRP A 298 14.23 7.55 10.78
C TRP A 298 13.57 6.39 10.04
N TYR A 299 14.26 5.88 9.03
CA TYR A 299 13.79 4.76 8.24
C TYR A 299 14.80 3.61 8.28
N LEU A 300 14.26 2.39 8.18
CA LEU A 300 14.99 1.16 7.97
C LEU A 300 14.67 0.62 6.59
N GLY A 301 15.69 0.24 5.83
CA GLY A 301 15.51 -0.48 4.58
C GLY A 301 16.52 -1.61 4.42
N ASN A 302 16.30 -2.45 3.42
CA ASN A 302 17.16 -3.61 3.16
C ASN A 302 18.55 -3.19 2.69
N ALA A 303 19.60 -3.60 3.40
CA ALA A 303 20.99 -3.28 3.04
C ALA A 303 21.33 -3.72 1.61
N PHE A 304 20.87 -4.90 1.18
CA PHE A 304 21.21 -5.48 -0.10
C PHE A 304 20.49 -4.82 -1.29
N SER A 305 19.33 -4.20 -1.08
CA SER A 305 18.62 -3.47 -2.13
C SER A 305 19.28 -2.13 -2.49
N ILE A 306 20.10 -1.58 -1.59
CA ILE A 306 20.81 -0.31 -1.76
C ILE A 306 22.23 -0.55 -2.27
N TRP A 307 22.81 -1.72 -1.96
CA TRP A 307 24.20 -2.06 -2.24
C TRP A 307 24.69 -1.69 -3.65
N PRO A 308 23.93 -1.91 -4.74
CA PRO A 308 24.37 -1.54 -6.09
C PRO A 308 24.48 -0.02 -6.35
N ALA A 309 23.91 0.81 -5.48
CA ALA A 309 23.81 2.26 -5.66
C ALA A 309 24.62 3.06 -4.61
N LEU A 310 25.19 2.39 -3.60
CA LEU A 310 26.14 3.01 -2.67
C LEU A 310 27.52 3.14 -3.34
N ARG A 311 28.17 4.29 -3.20
CA ARG A 311 29.51 4.52 -3.75
C ARG A 311 30.54 3.59 -3.08
N PRO A 312 31.62 3.20 -3.79
CA PRO A 312 32.67 2.32 -3.27
C PRO A 312 33.31 2.70 -1.93
N TYR A 313 33.29 3.98 -1.57
CA TYR A 313 33.90 4.49 -0.32
C TYR A 313 32.96 4.48 0.90
N TRP A 314 31.68 4.10 0.73
CA TRP A 314 30.72 3.88 1.82
C TRP A 314 30.62 2.41 2.23
N TRP A 315 31.50 1.57 1.67
CA TRP A 315 31.67 0.18 2.03
C TRP A 315 32.43 0.11 3.36
N HIS A 316 31.72 -0.01 4.48
CA HIS A 316 32.35 -0.34 5.76
C HIS A 316 32.86 -1.80 5.73
N ASP A 317 33.98 -2.07 6.39
CA ASP A 317 34.65 -3.38 6.40
C ASP A 317 33.75 -4.51 6.95
N GLU A 318 32.83 -4.20 7.87
CA GLU A 318 31.96 -5.18 8.57
C GLU A 318 30.93 -5.90 7.67
N LEU A 319 30.68 -5.44 6.44
CA LEU A 319 29.71 -6.10 5.53
C LEU A 319 30.35 -7.13 4.58
N TRP A 320 31.68 -7.13 4.43
CA TRP A 320 32.39 -8.17 3.67
C TRP A 320 32.40 -9.53 4.38
N ASP A 321 32.11 -9.52 5.68
CA ASP A 321 32.04 -10.70 6.52
C ASP A 321 30.68 -11.41 6.46
N ASP A 322 29.65 -10.84 5.81
CA ASP A 322 28.34 -11.50 5.65
C ASP A 322 28.42 -12.63 4.59
N PRO A 323 28.26 -13.91 4.96
CA PRO A 323 28.44 -15.03 4.04
C PRO A 323 27.53 -14.99 2.78
N ASN A 324 26.43 -14.23 2.85
CA ASN A 324 25.45 -14.13 1.76
C ASN A 324 25.71 -12.96 0.79
N TRP A 325 26.69 -12.08 1.05
CA TRP A 325 26.91 -10.86 0.26
C TRP A 325 27.15 -11.15 -1.22
N ARG A 326 27.94 -12.18 -1.54
CA ARG A 326 28.27 -12.56 -2.93
C ARG A 326 27.04 -13.02 -3.72
N ARG A 327 26.10 -13.72 -3.08
CA ARG A 327 24.89 -14.24 -3.73
C ARG A 327 23.89 -13.13 -4.07
N LEU A 328 23.78 -12.12 -3.20
CA LEU A 328 22.81 -11.03 -3.34
C LEU A 328 23.34 -9.91 -4.25
N ALA A 329 24.63 -9.57 -4.16
CA ALA A 329 25.24 -8.48 -4.94
C ALA A 329 25.30 -8.78 -6.45
N ILE A 330 25.62 -10.02 -6.86
CA ILE A 330 25.82 -10.35 -8.28
C ILE A 330 24.50 -10.36 -9.06
N ARG A 331 23.37 -10.64 -8.41
CA ARG A 331 22.05 -10.71 -9.09
C ARG A 331 21.37 -9.36 -9.28
N ASP A 332 21.55 -8.41 -8.37
CA ASP A 332 20.87 -7.10 -8.44
C ASP A 332 21.73 -5.98 -9.06
N THR A 333 23.06 -6.15 -9.14
CA THR A 333 23.97 -5.12 -9.70
C THR A 333 24.03 -5.16 -11.24
N ILE A 334 23.82 -6.32 -11.86
CA ILE A 334 23.96 -6.49 -13.33
C ILE A 334 22.76 -5.94 -14.12
N VAL A 335 21.62 -5.67 -13.46
CA VAL A 335 20.38 -5.18 -14.12
C VAL A 335 20.25 -3.65 -14.10
N ARG A 336 21.12 -2.93 -13.37
CA ARG A 336 21.03 -1.47 -13.28
C ARG A 336 21.77 -0.81 -14.44
N GLY A 337 20.99 -0.42 -15.45
CA GLY A 337 21.39 0.59 -16.43
C GLY A 337 21.85 1.89 -15.76
N LEU A 338 22.59 2.69 -16.51
CA LEU A 338 23.39 3.82 -16.07
C LEU A 338 22.75 4.72 -15.00
N LEU A 339 23.61 5.12 -14.06
CA LEU A 339 23.55 6.30 -13.19
C LEU A 339 22.79 7.48 -13.84
N GLY A 340 21.51 7.65 -13.51
CA GLY A 340 20.71 8.78 -14.03
C GLY A 340 19.27 8.85 -13.53
N GLU A 341 18.62 7.71 -13.29
CA GLU A 341 17.20 7.64 -12.89
C GLU A 341 17.08 7.17 -11.44
N SER A 342 16.45 7.99 -10.56
CA SER A 342 16.28 7.62 -9.16
C SER A 342 15.20 6.54 -9.02
N VAL A 343 15.63 5.28 -8.93
CA VAL A 343 14.72 4.18 -8.59
C VAL A 343 14.29 4.36 -7.13
N GLY A 344 13.01 4.69 -6.91
CA GLY A 344 12.45 4.84 -5.56
C GLY A 344 12.72 3.60 -4.69
N TRP A 345 12.95 3.81 -3.40
CA TRP A 345 13.29 2.76 -2.45
C TRP A 345 12.20 2.56 -1.39
N PHE A 346 11.69 1.33 -1.28
CA PHE A 346 10.77 0.97 -0.21
C PHE A 346 11.52 0.75 1.10
N VAL A 347 11.05 1.43 2.12
CA VAL A 347 11.60 1.44 3.48
C VAL A 347 10.45 1.43 4.48
N MET A 348 10.76 1.17 5.74
CA MET A 348 9.78 1.31 6.83
C MET A 348 10.27 2.33 7.84
N GLU A 349 9.34 3.11 8.39
CA GLU A 349 9.58 3.97 9.54
C GLU A 349 10.13 3.12 10.70
N GLU A 350 11.21 3.58 11.36
CA GLU A 350 11.99 2.78 12.30
C GLU A 350 11.15 2.24 13.46
N THR A 351 10.28 3.07 14.05
CA THR A 351 9.44 2.66 15.19
C THR A 351 8.39 1.63 14.77
N ALA A 352 7.82 1.78 13.57
CA ALA A 352 6.89 0.79 12.99
C ALA A 352 7.57 -0.55 12.74
N CYS A 353 8.74 -0.50 12.09
CA CYS A 353 9.52 -1.69 11.73
C CYS A 353 9.97 -2.44 12.99
N ARG A 354 10.50 -1.72 13.99
CA ARG A 354 10.91 -2.29 15.28
C ARG A 354 9.75 -2.93 16.02
N ALA A 355 8.65 -2.20 16.21
CA ALA A 355 7.48 -2.72 16.93
C ALA A 355 6.96 -4.03 16.32
N PHE A 356 6.90 -4.11 14.98
CA PHE A 356 6.49 -5.34 14.31
C PHE A 356 7.53 -6.46 14.45
N LEU A 357 8.81 -6.19 14.23
CA LEU A 357 9.86 -7.21 14.31
C LEU A 357 10.06 -7.75 15.74
N ASP A 358 9.88 -6.90 16.75
CA ASP A 358 9.89 -7.32 18.16
C ASP A 358 8.67 -8.22 18.46
N SER A 359 7.49 -7.85 17.96
CA SER A 359 6.29 -8.69 18.05
C SER A 359 6.47 -10.03 17.33
N LEU A 360 7.09 -10.01 16.14
CA LEU A 360 7.41 -11.19 15.36
C LEU A 360 8.39 -12.11 16.11
N THR A 361 9.43 -11.54 16.73
CA THR A 361 10.39 -12.27 17.57
C THR A 361 9.68 -12.95 18.75
N GLY A 362 8.75 -12.22 19.41
CA GLY A 362 7.92 -12.78 20.47
C GLY A 362 7.11 -13.99 20.01
N ILE A 363 6.45 -13.90 18.85
CA ILE A 363 5.66 -15.01 18.27
C ILE A 363 6.58 -16.20 17.92
N ILE A 364 7.75 -15.94 17.35
CA ILE A 364 8.72 -16.99 17.00
C ILE A 364 9.21 -17.74 18.25
N ARG A 365 9.46 -17.03 19.35
CA ARG A 365 9.90 -17.63 20.62
C ARG A 365 8.81 -18.44 21.31
N ALA A 366 7.58 -17.94 21.31
CA ALA A 366 6.43 -18.62 21.92
C ALA A 366 5.99 -19.86 21.12
N GLY A 367 6.27 -19.87 19.81
CA GLY A 367 5.73 -20.86 18.88
C GLY A 367 4.41 -20.39 18.28
N SER A 368 4.05 -20.92 17.10
CA SER A 368 2.88 -20.47 16.33
C SER A 368 1.54 -20.65 17.05
N GLU A 369 1.46 -21.56 18.03
CA GLU A 369 0.22 -21.86 18.77
C GLU A 369 -0.11 -20.81 19.84
N ASP A 370 0.88 -20.14 20.42
CA ASP A 370 0.71 -19.10 21.46
C ASP A 370 0.69 -17.68 20.88
N ARG A 371 0.13 -17.55 19.67
CA ARG A 371 0.07 -16.27 18.96
C ARG A 371 -0.98 -15.34 19.59
N PRO A 372 -0.65 -14.08 19.94
CA PRO A 372 -1.63 -13.13 20.43
C PRO A 372 -2.68 -12.85 19.35
N GLU A 373 -3.92 -12.56 19.76
CA GLU A 373 -5.01 -12.25 18.83
C GLU A 373 -4.82 -10.91 18.13
N ARG A 374 -4.26 -9.92 18.86
CA ARG A 374 -4.04 -8.55 18.38
C ARG A 374 -2.63 -8.06 18.71
N LEU A 375 -2.10 -7.16 17.86
CA LEU A 375 -0.82 -6.49 18.05
C LEU A 375 -1.00 -4.98 18.25
N GLY A 376 -0.30 -4.43 19.24
CA GLY A 376 -0.21 -2.99 19.50
C GLY A 376 0.85 -2.34 18.62
N LEU A 377 0.53 -2.12 17.34
CA LEU A 377 1.45 -1.50 16.38
C LEU A 377 1.16 0.00 16.21
N PRO A 378 2.19 0.84 16.00
CA PRO A 378 1.99 2.26 15.78
C PRO A 378 1.29 2.52 14.43
N SER A 379 0.57 3.64 14.36
CA SER A 379 -0.01 4.17 13.13
C SER A 379 0.48 5.59 12.91
N PHE A 380 0.64 5.98 11.65
CA PHE A 380 1.16 7.29 11.26
C PHE A 380 0.12 8.10 10.50
N ASP A 381 0.34 9.40 10.43
CA ASP A 381 -0.34 10.24 9.44
C ASP A 381 0.35 10.08 8.09
N PRO A 382 -0.42 9.86 7.01
CA PRO A 382 0.14 9.65 5.69
C PRO A 382 0.81 10.92 5.17
N ALA A 383 1.81 10.75 4.31
CA ALA A 383 2.51 11.82 3.61
C ALA A 383 2.62 11.50 2.12
N GLY A 384 2.72 12.54 1.28
CA GLY A 384 2.76 12.42 -0.18
C GLY A 384 1.39 12.25 -0.87
N PHE A 385 0.31 12.15 -0.08
CA PHE A 385 -1.07 12.15 -0.56
C PHE A 385 -2.03 12.64 0.54
N SER A 386 -3.15 13.24 0.16
CA SER A 386 -4.12 13.81 1.10
C SER A 386 -5.53 13.89 0.49
N ILE A 387 -6.52 14.13 1.36
CA ILE A 387 -7.91 14.40 0.97
C ILE A 387 -8.39 15.82 1.34
N SER A 388 -7.46 16.72 1.67
CA SER A 388 -7.76 18.12 2.05
C SER A 388 -7.79 19.03 0.83
N GLU A 389 -8.69 20.02 0.82
CA GLU A 389 -8.78 21.05 -0.22
C GLU A 389 -7.62 22.08 -0.15
N ASP A 390 -6.92 22.15 0.99
CA ASP A 390 -5.88 23.15 1.26
C ASP A 390 -4.54 22.89 0.54
N SER A 391 -4.34 21.70 -0.02
CA SER A 391 -3.10 21.32 -0.72
C SER A 391 -3.13 21.68 -2.23
N ARG A 392 -3.41 22.96 -2.54
CA ARG A 392 -3.22 23.50 -3.89
C ARG A 392 -1.90 24.26 -4.00
N GLY A 393 -0.82 23.54 -4.35
CA GLY A 393 0.44 24.13 -4.80
C GLY A 393 1.66 23.63 -4.04
N ARG A 394 2.61 23.03 -4.78
CA ARG A 394 3.76 22.23 -4.30
C ARG A 394 3.34 21.05 -3.41
N ARG A 395 4.27 20.11 -3.21
CA ARG A 395 4.05 18.83 -2.51
C ARG A 395 3.19 19.03 -1.27
N ALA A 396 2.20 18.16 -1.04
CA ALA A 396 1.19 18.32 0.01
C ALA A 396 1.74 18.56 1.43
N ASP A 397 3.00 18.21 1.71
CA ASP A 397 3.68 18.45 2.99
C ASP A 397 4.61 19.67 2.99
N GLY A 398 4.67 20.43 1.89
CA GLY A 398 5.56 21.57 1.69
C GLY A 398 7.05 21.23 1.68
N SER A 399 7.41 19.94 1.73
CA SER A 399 8.78 19.50 1.84
C SER A 399 9.45 19.34 0.48
N ASP A 400 10.76 19.59 0.44
CA ASP A 400 11.57 19.28 -0.74
C ASP A 400 11.79 17.77 -0.92
N TYR A 401 11.36 16.93 0.04
CA TYR A 401 11.58 15.49 0.03
C TYR A 401 10.56 14.80 -0.87
N ASN A 402 11.02 13.84 -1.68
CA ASN A 402 10.15 13.07 -2.57
C ASN A 402 9.81 11.73 -1.92
N TYR A 403 8.69 11.63 -1.22
CA TYR A 403 8.30 10.38 -0.58
C TYR A 403 6.80 10.23 -0.41
N ALA A 404 6.38 9.00 -0.17
CA ALA A 404 5.05 8.68 0.32
C ALA A 404 5.17 7.80 1.55
N LEU A 405 4.48 8.16 2.64
CA LEU A 405 4.40 7.39 3.88
C LEU A 405 2.96 6.92 4.08
N PHE A 406 2.79 5.63 4.35
CA PHE A 406 1.51 5.00 4.66
C PHE A 406 1.32 4.87 6.17
N ARG A 407 0.07 4.69 6.60
CA ARG A 407 -0.28 4.66 8.02
C ARG A 407 0.32 3.45 8.75
N ASP A 408 0.63 2.37 8.03
CA ASP A 408 1.30 1.15 8.53
C ASP A 408 2.83 1.30 8.66
N GLY A 409 3.37 2.48 8.35
CA GLY A 409 4.79 2.80 8.45
C GLY A 409 5.61 2.42 7.21
N LEU A 410 5.04 1.80 6.17
CA LEU A 410 5.75 1.64 4.90
C LEU A 410 5.90 2.99 4.22
N ALA A 411 7.06 3.25 3.62
CA ALA A 411 7.28 4.40 2.77
C ALA A 411 7.99 4.01 1.46
N LEU A 412 7.75 4.80 0.42
CA LEU A 412 8.58 4.85 -0.79
C LEU A 412 9.31 6.18 -0.79
N VAL A 413 10.65 6.16 -0.77
CA VAL A 413 11.49 7.36 -0.90
C VAL A 413 12.03 7.46 -2.33
N GLY A 414 11.82 8.58 -3.00
CA GLY A 414 12.25 8.85 -4.38
C GLY A 414 13.74 9.18 -4.48
N ASP A 415 14.31 9.89 -3.50
CA ASP A 415 15.71 10.33 -3.45
C ASP A 415 16.46 9.76 -2.23
N PRO A 416 16.66 8.43 -2.16
CA PRO A 416 17.20 7.74 -0.98
C PRO A 416 18.63 8.12 -0.58
N PHE A 417 19.39 8.76 -1.47
CA PHE A 417 20.79 9.17 -1.23
C PHE A 417 20.95 10.64 -0.82
N ARG A 418 19.83 11.38 -0.68
CA ARG A 418 19.86 12.72 -0.10
C ARG A 418 20.44 12.73 1.33
N PRO A 419 20.18 11.74 2.19
CA PRO A 419 20.86 11.61 3.47
C PRO A 419 22.34 11.22 3.26
N ARG A 420 23.24 11.84 4.02
CA ARG A 420 24.68 11.52 4.03
C ARG A 420 25.10 10.59 5.17
N LYS A 421 24.17 10.18 6.02
CA LYS A 421 24.41 9.35 7.21
C LYS A 421 23.62 8.06 7.10
N PHE A 422 24.34 6.94 7.05
CA PHE A 422 23.79 5.60 7.07
C PHE A 422 24.37 4.86 8.27
N GLU A 423 23.52 4.13 8.97
CA GLU A 423 23.90 3.27 10.10
C GLU A 423 23.40 1.85 9.83
N THR A 424 24.08 0.85 10.35
CA THR A 424 23.62 -0.53 10.25
C THR A 424 22.81 -0.91 11.48
N ARG A 425 21.74 -1.68 11.30
CA ARG A 425 20.99 -2.37 12.36
C ARG A 425 20.80 -3.82 11.95
N ARG A 426 20.87 -4.74 12.90
CA ARG A 426 20.68 -6.17 12.65
C ARG A 426 19.54 -6.69 13.50
N TRP A 427 18.72 -7.54 12.90
CA TRP A 427 17.63 -8.23 13.57
C TRP A 427 17.77 -9.73 13.39
N SER A 428 17.75 -10.45 14.50
CA SER A 428 17.78 -11.90 14.56
C SER A 428 16.39 -12.43 14.95
N PRO A 429 15.81 -13.40 14.23
CA PRO A 429 14.46 -13.90 14.48
C PRO A 429 14.19 -14.39 15.91
N LYS A 430 15.21 -14.96 16.55
CA LYS A 430 15.14 -15.50 17.92
C LYS A 430 15.68 -14.54 18.98
N GLU A 431 16.46 -13.52 18.61
CA GLU A 431 17.17 -12.67 19.57
C GLU A 431 16.58 -11.24 19.61
N GLY A 432 15.98 -10.79 18.51
CA GLY A 432 15.48 -9.44 18.34
C GLY A 432 16.51 -8.55 17.65
N PHE A 433 16.39 -7.24 17.80
CA PHE A 433 17.43 -6.31 17.36
C PHE A 433 18.66 -6.39 18.26
N ASP A 434 19.85 -6.30 17.65
CA ASP A 434 21.10 -6.13 18.39
C ASP A 434 21.02 -4.84 19.24
N SER A 435 21.47 -4.95 20.50
CA SER A 435 21.47 -3.88 21.50
C SER A 435 22.47 -2.78 21.20
#